data_AF-A0A514CKS1-F1
#
_entry.id   AF-A0A514CKS1-F1
#
_cell.length_a   1.000
_cell.length_b   1.000
_cell.length_c   1.000
_cell.angle_alpha   90.00
_cell.angle_beta   90.00
_cell.angle_gamma   90.00
#
_symmetry.space_group_name_H-M   'P 1'
#
loop_
_entity.id
_entity.type
_entity.pdbx_description
1 polymer ?
#
loop_
_entity_poly.entity_id
_entity_poly.type
_entity_poly.pdbx_seq_one_letter_code
_entity_poly.pdbx_strand_id
1 'polypeptide(L)' 'MNDFQLSFSFGHIIPPTLDETKTFFTAKAVPVAEAEVFYYYYQSLNWHSENGMPIHNWKEAANEWLYNLEN' A
#
# COMPACT_ATOMS: atom_id res chain seq x y z
N MET A 1 -20.69 7.91 14.54
CA MET A 1 -19.88 6.74 14.13
C MET A 1 -18.47 7.25 14.00
N ASN A 2 -17.56 6.69 14.80
CA ASN A 2 -16.27 7.28 15.11
C ASN A 2 -15.26 7.00 14.01
N ASP A 3 -14.85 8.03 13.27
CA ASP A 3 -13.57 8.04 12.58
C ASP A 3 -12.79 9.25 13.06
N PHE A 4 -12.10 9.07 14.19
CA PHE A 4 -11.00 9.94 14.61
C PHE A 4 -9.85 9.75 13.62
N GLN A 5 -9.95 10.36 12.44
CA GLN A 5 -8.79 10.53 11.58
C GLN A 5 -7.93 11.65 12.20
N LEU A 6 -7.04 11.19 13.08
CA LEU A 6 -5.98 11.96 13.72
C LEU A 6 -5.18 12.73 12.66
N SER A 7 -5.38 14.04 12.66
CA SER A 7 -4.44 14.99 12.08
C SER A 7 -3.07 14.81 12.73
N PHE A 8 -2.08 14.42 11.95
CA PHE A 8 -0.68 14.64 12.29
C PHE A 8 0.05 15.12 11.04
N SER A 9 0.09 16.43 10.87
CA SER A 9 0.92 17.10 9.89
C SER A 9 2.38 17.04 10.32
N PHE A 10 3.20 16.14 9.78
CA PHE A 10 4.66 16.27 9.56
C PHE A 10 5.12 15.08 8.70
N GLY A 11 5.29 15.25 7.38
CA GLY A 11 5.91 14.23 6.51
C GLY A 11 5.26 12.83 6.53
N HIS A 12 3.97 12.74 6.87
CA HIS A 12 3.31 11.46 7.11
C HIS A 12 3.18 10.66 5.82
N ILE A 13 3.81 9.49 5.79
CA ILE A 13 3.39 8.41 4.91
C ILE A 13 1.95 8.09 5.33
N ILE A 14 0.99 8.25 4.41
CA ILE A 14 -0.38 7.82 4.64
C ILE A 14 -0.46 6.39 4.10
N PRO A 15 -0.33 5.37 4.97
CA PRO A 15 -0.53 4.01 4.52
C PRO A 15 -1.99 3.84 4.08
N PRO A 16 -2.25 3.10 2.99
CA PRO A 16 -3.59 2.73 2.62
C PRO A 16 -4.23 1.88 3.70
N THR A 17 -5.56 1.82 3.66
CA THR A 17 -6.28 0.72 4.30
C THR A 17 -6.21 -0.54 3.44
N LEU A 18 -6.36 -1.70 4.08
CA LEU A 18 -6.43 -2.98 3.37
C LEU A 18 -7.54 -2.97 2.30
N ASP A 19 -8.68 -2.35 2.58
CA ASP A 19 -9.80 -2.24 1.65
C ASP A 19 -9.47 -1.40 0.41
N GLU A 20 -8.77 -0.28 0.57
CA GLU A 20 -8.27 0.53 -0.55
C GLU A 20 -7.28 -0.24 -1.42
N THR A 21 -6.36 -1.00 -0.80
CA THR A 21 -5.42 -1.86 -1.53
C THR A 21 -6.19 -2.93 -2.32
N LYS A 22 -7.14 -3.62 -1.69
CA LYS A 22 -7.98 -4.63 -2.37
C LYS A 22 -8.75 -4.05 -3.55
N THR A 23 -9.34 -2.87 -3.37
CA THR A 23 -10.08 -2.18 -4.43
C THR A 23 -9.17 -1.82 -5.61
N PHE A 24 -7.94 -1.33 -5.33
CA PHE A 24 -6.97 -0.99 -6.36
C PHE A 24 -6.54 -2.21 -7.20
N PHE A 25 -6.21 -3.32 -6.55
CA PHE A 25 -5.79 -4.56 -7.22
C PHE A 25 -6.95 -5.19 -8.00
N THR A 26 -8.16 -5.19 -7.43
CA THR A 26 -9.38 -5.66 -8.12
C THR A 26 -9.65 -4.85 -9.40
N ALA A 27 -9.47 -3.53 -9.36
CA ALA A 27 -9.63 -2.66 -10.53
C ALA A 27 -8.60 -2.93 -11.64
N LYS A 28 -7.45 -3.53 -11.27
CA LYS A 28 -6.39 -3.97 -12.20
C LYS A 28 -6.56 -5.42 -12.67
N ALA A 29 -7.68 -6.07 -12.34
CA ALA A 29 -7.93 -7.50 -12.58
C ALA A 29 -6.92 -8.44 -11.89
N VAL A 30 -6.31 -7.99 -10.79
CA VAL A 30 -5.36 -8.77 -9.99
C VAL A 30 -6.11 -9.37 -8.79
N PRO A 31 -5.85 -10.64 -8.43
CA PRO A 31 -6.52 -11.29 -7.31
C PRO A 31 -6.30 -10.55 -5.99
N VAL A 32 -7.38 -10.49 -5.18
CA VAL A 32 -7.40 -9.86 -3.85
C VAL A 32 -6.34 -10.45 -2.91
N ALA A 33 -6.03 -11.73 -3.05
CA ALA A 33 -4.97 -12.38 -2.28
C ALA A 33 -3.61 -11.68 -2.45
N GLU A 34 -3.31 -11.20 -3.66
CA GLU A 34 -2.08 -10.47 -3.95
C GLU A 34 -2.06 -9.08 -3.29
N ALA A 35 -3.22 -8.43 -3.24
CA ALA A 35 -3.40 -7.17 -2.53
C ALA A 35 -3.12 -7.32 -1.02
N GLU A 36 -3.52 -8.45 -0.44
CA GLU A 36 -3.24 -8.78 0.96
C GLU A 36 -1.75 -9.01 1.18
N VAL A 37 -1.09 -9.78 0.31
CA VAL A 37 0.37 -10.01 0.36
C VAL A 37 1.12 -8.68 0.28
N PHE A 38 0.81 -7.83 -0.69
CA PHE A 38 1.38 -6.50 -0.83
C PHE A 38 1.21 -5.68 0.45
N TYR A 39 -0.02 -5.63 1.00
CA TYR A 39 -0.32 -4.84 2.19
C TYR A 39 0.49 -5.30 3.39
N TYR A 40 0.49 -6.60 3.69
CA TYR A 40 1.21 -7.14 4.85
C TYR A 40 2.73 -7.02 4.70
N TYR A 41 3.25 -7.16 3.48
CA TYR A 41 4.67 -6.95 3.18
C TYR A 41 5.10 -5.52 3.54
N TYR A 42 4.45 -4.50 2.98
CA TYR A 42 4.80 -3.11 3.27
C TYR A 42 4.44 -2.67 4.69
N GLN A 43 3.38 -3.24 5.30
CA GLN A 43 3.09 -3.02 6.70
C GLN A 43 4.24 -3.49 7.60
N SER A 44 4.86 -4.64 7.30
CA SER A 44 6.01 -5.16 8.05
C SER A 44 7.27 -4.30 7.88
N LEU A 45 7.38 -3.59 6.76
CA LEU A 45 8.44 -2.62 6.46
C LEU A 45 8.12 -1.21 6.96
N ASN A 46 7.05 -1.04 7.76
CA ASN A 46 6.58 0.27 8.21
C ASN A 46 6.36 1.24 7.03
N TRP A 47 5.93 0.75 5.87
CA TRP A 47 5.75 1.50 4.62
C TRP A 47 7.03 2.17 4.09
N HIS A 48 8.15 1.49 4.25
CA HIS A 48 9.42 1.82 3.60
C HIS A 48 9.67 0.85 2.45
N SER A 49 10.40 1.30 1.43
CA SER A 49 10.93 0.44 0.38
C SER A 49 12.07 -0.43 0.91
N GLU A 50 12.47 -1.43 0.13
CA GLU A 50 13.61 -2.31 0.46
C GLU A 50 14.92 -1.53 0.66
N ASN A 51 15.04 -0.36 0.02
CA ASN A 51 16.18 0.54 0.17
C ASN A 51 16.11 1.40 1.45
N GLY A 52 15.08 1.22 2.28
CA GLY A 52 14.84 1.98 3.51
C GLY A 52 14.25 3.37 3.27
N MET A 53 13.84 3.70 2.05
CA MET A 53 13.21 4.99 1.74
C MET A 53 11.71 4.96 2.06
N PRO A 54 11.15 6.02 2.67
CA PRO A 54 9.72 6.08 2.96
C PRO A 54 8.90 6.06 1.66
N ILE A 55 7.84 5.25 1.62
CA ILE A 55 6.94 5.21 0.46
C ILE A 55 5.94 6.36 0.59
N HIS A 56 6.14 7.41 -0.21
CA HIS A 56 5.20 8.54 -0.24
C HIS A 56 3.90 8.21 -0.96
N ASN A 57 3.95 7.26 -1.91
CA ASN A 57 2.81 6.87 -2.72
C ASN A 57 2.72 5.35 -2.85
N TRP A 58 1.87 4.75 -2.02
CA TRP A 58 1.66 3.30 -2.03
C TRP A 58 1.11 2.79 -3.37
N LYS A 59 0.43 3.63 -4.16
CA LYS A 59 -0.08 3.22 -5.48
C LYS A 59 1.05 3.03 -6.48
N GLU A 60 2.13 3.82 -6.38
CA GLU A 60 3.32 3.63 -7.20
C GLU A 60 4.04 2.33 -6.82
N ALA A 61 4.23 2.10 -5.52
CA ALA A 61 4.75 0.82 -5.02
C ALA A 61 3.88 -0.36 -5.46
N ALA A 62 2.55 -0.21 -5.45
CA ALA A 62 1.64 -1.24 -5.95
C ALA A 62 1.79 -1.46 -7.46
N ASN A 63 1.94 -0.42 -8.28
CA ASN A 63 2.20 -0.60 -9.72
C ASN A 63 3.55 -1.30 -9.97
N GLU A 64 4.60 -0.98 -9.21
CA GLU A 64 5.89 -1.68 -9.27
C GLU A 64 5.74 -3.15 -8.88
N TRP A 65 5.00 -3.44 -7.81
CA TRP A 65 4.68 -4.80 -7.40
C TRP A 65 4.00 -5.58 -8.53
N LEU A 66 2.98 -4.99 -9.17
CA LEU A 66 2.29 -5.61 -10.30
C LEU A 66 3.22 -5.85 -11.50
N TYR A 67 4.07 -4.88 -11.83
CA TYR A 67 5.06 -5.02 -12.90
C TYR A 67 6.02 -6.19 -12.66
N ASN A 68 6.45 -6.38 -11.41
CA ASN A 68 7.33 -7.48 -11.02
C ASN A 68 6.62 -8.86 -10.98
N LEU A 69 5.29 -8.92 -10.91
CA LEU A 69 4.54 -10.17 -11.01
C LEU A 69 4.40 -10.66 -12.46
N GLU A 70 4.38 -9.73 -13.41
CA GLU A 70 4.18 -10.02 -14.84
C GLU A 70 5.47 -10.36 -15.60
N ASN A 71 6.65 -10.25 -14.96
CA ASN A 71 7.97 -10.39 -15.58
C ASN A 71 8.87 -11.41 -14.87
#